data_AF-A0A0B1SC50-F1
#
_entry.id   AF-A0A0B1SC50-F1
#
_cell.length_a   1.000
_cell.length_b   1.000
_cell.length_c   1.000
_cell.angle_alpha   90.00
_cell.angle_beta   90.00
_cell.angle_gamma   90.00
#
_symmetry.space_group_name_H-M   'P 1'
#
loop_
_entity.id
_entity.type
_entity.pdbx_description
1 polymer ?
#
loop_
_entity_poly.entity_id
_entity_poly.type
_entity_poly.pdbx_seq_one_letter_code
_entity_poly.pdbx_strand_id
1 'polypeptide(L)'
;MVALSRTGKVGIWHSMTHNWQVQDVVAISCYDTAGSSLLLGCTNGSMYYIDMQKFPLRMKDNDLLVTELYKDPNGDGITSISVYLTPKTNVCGNWIEIAYGTSSGAVRVIVQHPETVGHGPQLFQTYTVHNSPVTRVTLSTNHLISVCSEYNHVRSWMVTRFRGMISTQPGSTSLASFKVLTLDSTDDSVDRDYADPGKLVYSRCSVVPNDAVFRSIR
;
A
#
# COMPACT_ATOMS: atom_id res chain seq x y z
N MET A 1 5.95 16.97 6.59
CA MET A 1 6.41 16.26 5.37
C MET A 1 7.07 14.97 5.81
N VAL A 2 6.77 13.86 5.11
CA VAL A 2 7.40 12.55 5.33
C VAL A 2 8.27 12.24 4.12
N ALA A 3 9.38 11.53 4.32
CA ALA A 3 10.23 11.05 3.26
C ALA A 3 10.73 9.63 3.56
N LEU A 4 10.82 8.80 2.54
CA LEU A 4 11.13 7.37 2.65
C LEU A 4 12.39 7.06 1.85
N SER A 5 13.23 6.17 2.37
CA SER A 5 14.41 5.64 1.68
C SER A 5 14.27 4.15 1.39
N ARG A 6 14.71 3.73 0.20
CA ARG A 6 14.86 2.31 -0.15
C ARG A 6 15.87 1.59 0.75
N THR A 7 16.81 2.33 1.36
CA THR A 7 17.78 1.77 2.32
C THR A 7 17.21 1.54 3.71
N GLY A 8 15.92 1.81 3.93
CA GLY A 8 15.26 1.55 5.20
C GLY A 8 15.35 2.73 6.17
N LYS A 9 14.92 3.91 5.71
CA LYS A 9 14.80 5.09 6.58
C LYS A 9 13.47 5.77 6.37
N VAL A 10 12.87 6.23 7.45
CA VAL A 10 11.72 7.14 7.46
C VAL A 10 12.18 8.46 8.06
N GLY A 11 12.03 9.54 7.30
CA GLY A 11 12.34 10.89 7.71
C GLY A 11 11.07 11.72 7.86
N ILE A 12 10.97 12.48 8.94
CA ILE A 12 9.92 13.47 9.15
C ILE A 12 10.56 14.84 9.28
N TRP A 13 10.08 15.78 8.48
CA TRP A 13 10.51 17.17 8.54
C TRP A 13 9.63 17.95 9.50
N HIS A 14 10.28 18.55 10.50
CA HIS A 14 9.64 19.46 11.44
C HIS A 14 9.72 20.89 10.88
N SER A 15 8.58 21.46 10.49
CA SER A 15 8.54 22.77 9.84
C SER A 15 9.01 23.91 10.74
N MET A 16 8.67 23.89 12.03
CA MET A 16 9.01 25.00 12.95
C MET A 16 10.50 25.09 13.30
N THR A 17 11.16 23.95 13.50
CA THR A 17 12.57 23.84 13.92
C THR A 17 13.51 23.61 12.75
N HIS A 18 12.97 23.44 11.53
CA HIS A 18 13.71 23.19 10.31
C HIS A 18 14.73 22.03 10.42
N ASN A 19 14.34 20.94 11.09
CA ASN A 19 15.17 19.76 11.26
C ASN A 19 14.45 18.48 10.80
N TRP A 20 15.25 17.48 10.45
CA TRP A 20 14.78 16.13 10.14
C TRP A 20 14.88 15.24 11.36
N GLN A 21 13.80 14.55 11.68
CA GLN A 21 13.84 13.38 12.53
C GLN A 21 13.86 12.15 11.64
N VAL A 22 14.84 11.27 11.84
CA VAL A 22 15.03 10.07 11.00
C VAL A 22 15.02 8.84 11.89
N GLN A 23 14.28 7.81 11.46
CA GLN A 23 14.26 6.51 12.08
C GLN A 23 14.64 5.44 11.07
N ASP A 24 15.50 4.51 11.49
CA ASP A 24 15.83 3.33 10.70
C ASP A 24 14.67 2.33 10.73
N VAL A 25 14.41 1.75 9.57
CA VAL A 25 13.41 0.71 9.34
C VAL A 25 13.99 -0.32 8.37
N VAL A 26 13.26 -1.40 8.12
CA VAL A 26 13.66 -2.34 7.07
C VAL A 26 13.56 -1.67 5.69
N ALA A 27 14.44 -2.03 4.76
CA ALA A 27 14.43 -1.56 3.38
C ALA A 27 13.01 -1.57 2.77
N ILE A 28 12.54 -0.37 2.42
CA ILE A 28 11.18 -0.12 1.92
C ILE A 28 11.16 -0.31 0.41
N SER A 29 10.28 -1.19 -0.07
CA SER A 29 10.09 -1.48 -1.50
C SER A 29 8.84 -0.80 -2.07
N CYS A 30 7.81 -0.58 -1.26
CA CYS A 30 6.59 0.13 -1.64
C CYS A 30 5.91 0.75 -0.41
N TYR A 31 4.92 1.61 -0.64
CA TYR A 31 4.09 2.19 0.42
C TYR A 31 2.70 2.49 -0.13
N ASP A 32 1.75 2.71 0.76
CA ASP A 32 0.43 3.27 0.46
C ASP A 32 -0.09 4.07 1.66
N THR A 33 -1.12 4.89 1.45
CA THR A 33 -1.72 5.74 2.49
C THR A 33 -3.20 5.45 2.65
N ALA A 34 -3.65 5.35 3.90
CA ALA A 34 -5.05 5.13 4.25
C ALA A 34 -5.48 6.11 5.34
N GLY A 35 -6.13 7.21 4.94
CA GLY A 35 -6.44 8.31 5.86
C GLY A 35 -5.15 8.92 6.43
N SER A 36 -4.97 8.88 7.75
CA SER A 36 -3.75 9.33 8.43
C SER A 36 -2.70 8.22 8.62
N SER A 37 -2.92 7.02 8.11
CA SER A 37 -2.00 5.90 8.25
C SER A 37 -1.12 5.77 7.01
N LEU A 38 0.19 5.68 7.21
CA LEU A 38 1.17 5.34 6.19
C LEU A 38 1.54 3.86 6.34
N LEU A 39 1.34 3.07 5.30
CA LEU A 39 1.73 1.67 5.26
C LEU A 39 2.99 1.50 4.42
N LEU A 40 3.93 0.68 4.91
CA LEU A 40 5.21 0.43 4.28
C LEU A 40 5.33 -1.07 4.00
N GLY A 41 5.61 -1.44 2.75
CA GLY A 41 5.99 -2.80 2.37
C GLY A 41 7.51 -2.89 2.27
N CYS A 42 8.07 -3.92 2.91
CA CYS A 42 9.51 -4.12 3.00
C CYS A 42 9.99 -5.33 2.19
N THR A 43 11.27 -5.29 1.82
CA THR A 43 11.92 -6.33 1.01
C THR A 43 12.04 -7.67 1.73
N ASN A 44 11.92 -7.70 3.06
CA ASN A 44 11.95 -8.93 3.86
C ASN A 44 10.55 -9.54 4.09
N GLY A 45 9.49 -9.01 3.47
CA GLY A 45 8.11 -9.46 3.65
C GLY A 45 7.38 -8.84 4.84
N SER A 46 7.99 -7.93 5.61
CA SER A 46 7.28 -7.18 6.65
C SER A 46 6.45 -6.05 6.06
N MET A 47 5.30 -5.81 6.67
CA MET A 47 4.45 -4.65 6.44
C MET A 47 4.38 -3.84 7.72
N TYR A 48 4.79 -2.58 7.68
CA TYR A 48 4.71 -1.67 8.82
C TYR A 48 3.62 -0.64 8.61
N TYR A 49 3.09 -0.10 9.69
CA TYR A 49 2.23 1.07 9.64
C TYR A 49 2.74 2.17 10.59
N ILE A 50 2.47 3.41 10.20
CA ILE A 50 2.83 4.62 10.93
C ILE A 50 1.58 5.51 11.00
N ASP A 51 1.21 5.91 12.22
CA ASP A 51 0.10 6.84 12.45
C ASP A 51 0.60 8.29 12.34
N MET A 52 0.33 8.93 11.20
CA MET A 52 0.82 10.27 10.91
C MET A 52 0.18 11.35 11.79
N GLN A 53 -0.99 11.08 12.41
CA GLN A 53 -1.59 12.01 13.37
C GLN A 53 -0.83 12.05 14.69
N LYS A 54 -0.07 11.01 15.01
CA LYS A 54 0.74 10.95 16.24
C LYS A 54 2.08 11.68 16.09
N PHE A 55 2.47 12.11 14.90
CA PHE A 55 3.74 12.82 14.69
C PHE A 55 3.96 14.00 15.65
N PRO A 56 3.00 14.91 15.89
CA PRO A 56 3.22 16.02 16.83
C PRO A 56 3.58 15.58 18.27
N LEU A 57 3.01 14.46 18.73
CA LEU A 57 3.35 13.89 20.03
C LEU A 57 4.70 13.18 19.97
N ARG A 58 4.91 12.41 18.91
CA ARG A 58 6.06 11.51 18.72
C ARG A 58 7.36 12.21 18.34
N MET A 59 7.27 13.44 17.85
CA MET A 59 8.43 14.31 17.68
C MET A 59 9.06 14.73 19.02
N LYS A 60 8.32 14.70 20.14
CA LYS A 60 8.90 14.99 21.46
C LYS A 60 9.73 13.83 21.98
N ASP A 61 9.31 12.60 21.69
CA ASP A 61 9.90 11.38 22.25
C ASP A 61 10.95 10.73 21.34
N ASN A 62 11.27 11.36 20.19
CA ASN A 62 12.18 10.85 19.16
C ASN A 62 11.82 9.45 18.58
N ASP A 63 10.57 9.01 18.73
CA ASP A 63 10.10 7.69 18.29
C ASP A 63 8.87 7.82 17.38
N LEU A 64 8.98 7.42 16.10
CA LEU A 64 7.88 7.56 15.13
C LEU A 64 6.80 6.48 15.27
N LEU A 65 6.91 5.54 16.22
CA LEU A 65 6.00 4.40 16.40
C LEU A 65 5.83 3.55 15.14
N VAL A 66 6.95 3.15 14.53
CA VAL A 66 6.88 2.19 13.43
C VAL A 66 6.45 0.84 13.99
N THR A 67 5.21 0.43 13.68
CA THR A 67 4.62 -0.80 14.23
C THR A 67 4.48 -1.83 13.12
N GLU A 68 4.94 -3.06 13.36
CA GLU A 68 4.72 -4.16 12.41
C GLU A 68 3.22 -4.49 12.39
N LEU A 69 2.62 -4.37 11.21
CA LEU A 69 1.22 -4.65 10.97
C LEU A 69 1.02 -6.12 10.61
N TYR A 70 1.87 -6.64 9.72
CA TYR A 70 1.73 -7.97 9.14
C TYR A 70 3.08 -8.47 8.60
N LYS A 71 3.24 -9.79 8.51
CA LYS A 71 4.39 -10.45 7.89
C LYS A 71 3.92 -11.43 6.83
N ASP A 72 4.48 -11.33 5.62
CA ASP A 72 4.26 -12.31 4.57
C ASP A 72 4.60 -13.72 5.07
N PRO A 73 3.70 -14.71 4.92
CA PRO A 73 3.88 -16.04 5.49
C PRO A 73 5.04 -16.81 4.84
N ASN A 74 5.45 -16.42 3.63
CA ASN A 74 6.56 -17.03 2.92
C ASN A 74 7.84 -16.19 3.04
N GLY A 75 7.80 -15.06 3.77
CA GLY A 75 8.90 -14.10 3.84
C GLY A 75 9.20 -13.42 2.51
N ASP A 76 8.27 -13.43 1.56
CA ASP A 76 8.47 -12.87 0.23
C ASP A 76 8.37 -11.34 0.28
N GLY A 77 9.28 -10.65 -0.40
CA GLY A 77 9.36 -9.20 -0.37
C GLY A 77 8.07 -8.55 -0.89
N ILE A 78 7.53 -7.57 -0.17
CA ILE A 78 6.30 -6.89 -0.56
C ILE A 78 6.65 -5.80 -1.58
N THR A 79 6.19 -5.93 -2.83
CA THR A 79 6.60 -5.05 -3.94
C THR A 79 5.54 -4.04 -4.36
N SER A 80 4.29 -4.24 -3.96
CA SER A 80 3.20 -3.28 -4.16
C SER A 80 2.13 -3.46 -3.08
N ILE A 81 1.46 -2.38 -2.69
CA ILE A 81 0.38 -2.36 -1.70
C ILE A 81 -0.77 -1.52 -2.26
N SER A 82 -2.01 -1.91 -1.95
CA SER A 82 -3.21 -1.12 -2.14
C SER A 82 -4.16 -1.34 -0.97
N VAL A 83 -4.47 -0.26 -0.26
CA VAL A 83 -5.36 -0.24 0.90
C VAL A 83 -6.74 0.23 0.48
N TYR A 84 -7.75 -0.55 0.84
CA TYR A 84 -9.15 -0.17 0.72
C TYR A 84 -9.75 -0.03 2.11
N LEU A 85 -10.15 1.20 2.44
CA LEU A 85 -10.89 1.51 3.66
C LEU A 85 -12.38 1.49 3.35
N THR A 86 -13.12 0.59 3.99
CA THR A 86 -14.58 0.62 3.91
C THR A 86 -15.07 1.90 4.60
N PRO A 87 -15.94 2.70 3.96
CA PRO A 87 -16.54 3.87 4.60
C PRO A 87 -17.16 3.49 5.94
N LYS A 88 -16.94 4.30 6.98
CA LYS A 88 -17.46 4.07 8.33
C LYS A 88 -18.95 3.77 8.25
N THR A 89 -19.34 2.52 8.51
CA THR A 89 -20.70 2.22 8.92
C THR A 89 -20.78 2.57 10.41
N ASN A 90 -21.86 3.21 10.83
CA ASN A 90 -22.02 3.91 12.12
C ASN A 90 -21.89 3.04 13.40
N VAL A 91 -21.32 1.83 13.34
CA VAL A 91 -21.43 0.83 14.41
C VAL A 91 -20.11 0.17 14.80
N CYS A 92 -19.09 0.11 13.93
CA CYS A 92 -17.86 -0.64 14.23
C CYS A 92 -16.63 0.04 13.61
N GLY A 93 -15.44 -0.10 14.21
CA GLY A 93 -14.18 0.53 13.77
C GLY A 93 -13.82 0.34 12.29
N ASN A 94 -12.82 1.06 11.78
CA ASN A 94 -12.47 1.04 10.35
C ASN A 94 -12.09 -0.38 9.91
N TRP A 95 -12.74 -0.86 8.85
CA TRP A 95 -12.39 -2.12 8.21
C TRP A 95 -11.18 -1.86 7.32
N ILE A 96 -10.16 -2.69 7.44
CA ILE A 96 -8.95 -2.55 6.66
C ILE A 96 -8.83 -3.76 5.75
N GLU A 97 -8.89 -3.53 4.46
CA GLU A 97 -8.65 -4.53 3.43
C GLU A 97 -7.40 -4.10 2.67
N ILE A 98 -6.41 -4.97 2.57
CA ILE A 98 -5.14 -4.65 1.91
C ILE A 98 -4.86 -5.73 0.90
N ALA A 99 -4.71 -5.34 -0.36
CA ALA A 99 -4.09 -6.18 -1.37
C ALA A 99 -2.61 -5.83 -1.46
N TYR A 100 -1.75 -6.83 -1.55
CA TYR A 100 -0.33 -6.63 -1.80
C TYR A 100 0.20 -7.65 -2.81
N GLY A 101 1.19 -7.21 -3.56
CA GLY A 101 1.94 -8.04 -4.51
C GLY A 101 3.33 -8.34 -3.97
N THR A 102 3.90 -9.47 -4.39
CA THR A 102 5.20 -9.91 -3.89
C THR A 102 6.26 -10.08 -4.98
N SER A 103 7.52 -10.22 -4.56
CA SER A 103 8.66 -10.46 -5.46
C SER A 103 8.58 -11.78 -6.22
N SER A 104 7.97 -12.84 -5.66
CA SER A 104 7.77 -14.09 -6.41
C SER A 104 6.57 -14.07 -7.38
N GLY A 105 5.78 -12.99 -7.41
CA GLY A 105 4.62 -12.88 -8.29
C GLY A 105 3.28 -13.28 -7.66
N ALA A 106 3.24 -13.52 -6.36
CA ALA A 106 1.99 -13.73 -5.64
C ALA A 106 1.24 -12.41 -5.44
N VAL A 107 -0.09 -12.48 -5.48
CA VAL A 107 -0.99 -11.41 -5.02
C VAL A 107 -1.73 -11.95 -3.82
N ARG A 108 -1.77 -11.18 -2.73
CA ARG A 108 -2.40 -11.59 -1.48
C ARG A 108 -3.35 -10.51 -0.99
N VAL A 109 -4.42 -10.94 -0.35
CA VAL A 109 -5.37 -10.05 0.32
C VAL A 109 -5.35 -10.39 1.79
N ILE A 110 -5.12 -9.38 2.64
CA ILE A 110 -5.28 -9.46 4.09
C ILE A 110 -6.44 -8.57 4.51
N VAL A 111 -7.15 -9.00 5.55
CA VAL A 111 -8.30 -8.26 6.08
C VAL A 111 -8.18 -8.14 7.59
N GLN A 112 -8.63 -7.02 8.13
CA GLN A 112 -8.82 -6.82 9.56
C GLN A 112 -10.25 -6.38 9.81
N HIS A 113 -10.98 -7.19 10.56
CA HIS A 113 -12.37 -6.91 10.89
C HIS A 113 -12.50 -6.31 12.31
N PRO A 114 -13.52 -5.48 12.57
CA PRO A 114 -13.75 -4.90 13.89
C PRO A 114 -14.02 -5.95 14.99
N GLU A 115 -14.60 -7.11 14.66
CA GLU A 115 -14.78 -8.20 15.63
C GLU A 115 -13.46 -8.87 16.04
N THR A 116 -12.38 -8.65 15.29
CA THR A 116 -11.03 -9.18 15.58
C THR A 116 -10.12 -8.17 16.26
N VAL A 117 -10.67 -7.11 16.90
CA VAL A 117 -9.90 -6.11 17.65
C VAL A 117 -9.00 -6.80 18.67
N GLY A 118 -7.69 -6.56 18.57
CA GLY A 118 -6.64 -7.24 19.34
C GLY A 118 -5.83 -8.26 18.55
N HIS A 119 -6.34 -8.73 17.41
CA HIS A 119 -5.59 -9.50 16.42
C HIS A 119 -5.18 -8.60 15.24
N GLY A 120 -3.98 -8.83 14.71
CA GLY A 120 -3.51 -8.17 13.50
C GLY A 120 -4.29 -8.65 12.25
N PRO A 121 -4.10 -7.98 11.09
CA PRO A 121 -4.69 -8.43 9.83
C PRO A 121 -4.37 -9.90 9.52
N GLN A 122 -5.34 -10.62 8.96
CA GLN A 122 -5.20 -12.03 8.62
C GLN A 122 -5.17 -12.24 7.11
N LEU A 123 -4.43 -13.26 6.66
CA LEU A 123 -4.41 -13.67 5.27
C LEU A 123 -5.79 -14.20 4.88
N PHE A 124 -6.44 -13.52 3.96
CA PHE A 124 -7.73 -13.90 3.43
C PHE A 124 -7.60 -14.77 2.19
N GLN A 125 -6.75 -14.37 1.24
CA GLN A 125 -6.59 -15.08 -0.03
C GLN A 125 -5.18 -14.92 -0.60
N THR A 126 -4.68 -15.97 -1.26
CA THR A 126 -3.48 -15.94 -2.10
C THR A 126 -3.83 -16.27 -3.55
N TYR A 127 -3.27 -15.53 -4.48
CA TYR A 127 -3.35 -15.74 -5.93
C TYR A 127 -1.93 -15.91 -6.48
N THR A 128 -1.59 -17.13 -6.91
CA THR A 128 -0.28 -17.46 -7.48
C THR A 128 -0.37 -17.41 -9.01
N VAL A 129 -0.40 -16.20 -9.57
CA VAL A 129 -0.81 -15.99 -10.99
C VAL A 129 0.22 -15.33 -11.89
N HIS A 130 1.29 -14.78 -11.31
CA HIS A 130 2.43 -14.25 -12.04
C HIS A 130 3.68 -15.06 -11.68
N ASN A 131 4.62 -15.15 -12.62
CA ASN A 131 5.93 -15.78 -12.41
C ASN A 131 7.05 -14.74 -12.19
N SER A 132 6.67 -13.47 -12.05
CA SER A 132 7.57 -12.31 -11.98
C SER A 132 7.03 -11.32 -10.95
N PRO A 133 7.90 -10.46 -10.34
CA PRO A 133 7.50 -9.52 -9.30
C PRO A 133 6.27 -8.67 -9.66
N VAL A 134 5.31 -8.57 -8.74
CA VAL A 134 4.12 -7.73 -8.91
C VAL A 134 4.47 -6.26 -8.69
N THR A 135 4.37 -5.46 -9.74
CA THR A 135 4.77 -4.03 -9.73
C THR A 135 3.65 -3.11 -9.31
N ARG A 136 2.40 -3.51 -9.53
CA ARG A 136 1.21 -2.75 -9.14
C ARG A 136 0.12 -3.70 -8.69
N VAL A 137 -0.60 -3.29 -7.66
CA VAL A 137 -1.84 -3.90 -7.24
C VAL A 137 -2.85 -2.80 -6.97
N THR A 138 -4.13 -3.05 -7.23
CA THR A 138 -5.20 -2.11 -6.92
C THR A 138 -6.39 -2.90 -6.40
N LEU A 139 -6.82 -2.55 -5.20
CA LEU A 139 -8.04 -3.07 -4.57
C LEU A 139 -9.10 -1.98 -4.55
N SER A 140 -10.28 -2.31 -5.03
CA SER A 140 -11.45 -1.42 -5.05
C SER A 140 -12.67 -2.14 -4.48
N THR A 141 -13.81 -1.45 -4.51
CA THR A 141 -15.10 -2.02 -4.11
C THR A 141 -15.51 -3.22 -4.98
N ASN A 142 -15.09 -3.29 -6.24
CA ASN A 142 -15.58 -4.33 -7.15
C ASN A 142 -14.48 -5.13 -7.83
N HIS A 143 -13.23 -4.68 -7.76
CA HIS A 143 -12.14 -5.28 -8.52
C HIS A 143 -10.85 -5.35 -7.73
N LEU A 144 -10.13 -6.44 -7.94
CA LEU A 144 -8.71 -6.60 -7.66
C LEU A 144 -7.99 -6.65 -9.01
N ILE A 145 -6.93 -5.86 -9.16
CA ILE A 145 -6.10 -5.85 -10.37
C ILE A 145 -4.64 -5.96 -9.94
N SER A 146 -3.87 -6.77 -10.64
CA SER A 146 -2.43 -6.86 -10.48
C SER A 146 -1.69 -6.75 -11.81
N VAL A 147 -0.48 -6.19 -11.77
CA VAL A 147 0.42 -6.08 -12.91
C VAL A 147 1.80 -6.56 -12.49
N CYS A 148 2.38 -7.55 -13.19
CA CYS A 148 3.75 -7.96 -12.95
C CYS A 148 4.75 -7.31 -13.91
N SER A 149 6.02 -7.36 -13.54
CA SER A 149 7.14 -6.78 -14.28
C SER A 149 7.40 -7.44 -15.64
N GLU A 150 6.93 -8.66 -15.85
CA GLU A 150 7.09 -9.37 -17.10
C GLU A 150 5.99 -8.97 -18.10
N TYR A 151 6.37 -8.21 -19.12
CA TYR A 151 5.49 -7.72 -20.20
C TYR A 151 4.24 -6.95 -19.71
N ASN A 152 4.32 -6.32 -18.52
CA ASN A 152 3.19 -5.69 -17.86
C ASN A 152 1.96 -6.62 -17.83
N HIS A 153 2.16 -7.91 -17.52
CA HIS A 153 1.07 -8.87 -17.53
C HIS A 153 0.04 -8.52 -16.44
N VAL A 154 -1.20 -8.29 -16.88
CA VAL A 154 -2.32 -7.87 -16.04
C VAL A 154 -3.20 -9.07 -15.72
N ARG A 155 -3.61 -9.18 -14.45
CA ARG A 155 -4.68 -10.08 -13.99
C ARG A 155 -5.75 -9.25 -13.29
N SER A 156 -7.01 -9.63 -13.48
CA SER A 156 -8.13 -9.00 -12.77
C SER A 156 -9.12 -10.02 -12.20
N TRP A 157 -9.75 -9.67 -11.09
CA TRP A 157 -10.78 -10.44 -10.43
C TRP A 157 -11.91 -9.52 -9.97
N MET A 158 -13.13 -10.04 -9.93
CA MET A 158 -14.27 -9.34 -9.32
C MET A 158 -14.24 -9.59 -7.81
N VAL A 159 -14.40 -8.53 -7.02
CA VAL A 159 -14.45 -8.61 -5.55
C VAL A 159 -15.90 -8.50 -5.11
N THR A 160 -16.41 -9.53 -4.44
CA THR A 160 -17.74 -9.54 -3.83
C THR A 160 -17.65 -9.25 -2.35
N ARG A 161 -18.58 -8.44 -1.83
CA ARG A 161 -18.69 -8.19 -0.39
C ARG A 161 -20.05 -8.64 0.13
N PHE A 162 -20.06 -9.49 1.14
CA PHE A 162 -21.27 -9.89 1.87
C PHE A 162 -21.28 -9.17 3.21
N ARG A 163 -22.35 -8.38 3.46
CA ARG A 163 -22.46 -7.54 4.68
C ARG A 163 -21.27 -6.60 4.88
N GLY A 164 -20.65 -6.16 3.79
CA GLY A 164 -19.46 -5.30 3.80
C GLY A 164 -18.14 -6.05 3.83
N MET A 165 -18.10 -7.37 4.06
CA MET A 165 -16.87 -8.18 4.14
C MET A 165 -16.56 -8.78 2.79
N ILE A 166 -15.28 -8.77 2.37
CA ILE A 166 -14.89 -9.58 1.22
C ILE A 166 -15.33 -11.02 1.49
N SER A 167 -16.19 -11.53 0.62
CA SER A 167 -16.90 -12.79 0.80
C SER A 167 -16.67 -13.63 -0.44
N THR A 168 -15.44 -14.11 -0.57
CA THR A 168 -15.01 -15.23 -1.43
C THR A 168 -16.00 -15.72 -2.49
N GLN A 169 -16.15 -14.96 -3.57
CA GLN A 169 -16.26 -15.47 -4.94
C GLN A 169 -15.74 -14.37 -5.87
N PRO A 170 -14.42 -14.41 -6.09
CA PRO A 170 -13.97 -14.99 -7.33
C PRO A 170 -13.15 -16.24 -7.02
N GLY A 171 -13.21 -17.24 -7.89
CA GLY A 171 -12.22 -18.31 -7.85
C GLY A 171 -10.80 -17.74 -7.99
N SER A 172 -9.78 -18.57 -7.76
CA SER A 172 -8.38 -18.21 -8.02
C SER A 172 -8.15 -17.82 -9.49
N THR A 173 -9.02 -18.26 -10.39
CA THR A 173 -9.03 -17.92 -11.81
C THR A 173 -9.35 -16.44 -12.04
N SER A 174 -8.42 -15.73 -12.69
CA SER A 174 -8.63 -14.35 -13.13
C SER A 174 -9.73 -14.24 -14.20
N LEU A 175 -10.53 -13.19 -14.14
CA LEU A 175 -11.50 -12.84 -15.18
C LEU A 175 -10.81 -12.41 -16.48
N ALA A 176 -9.71 -11.66 -16.37
CA ALA A 176 -8.90 -11.25 -17.51
C ALA A 176 -7.42 -11.54 -17.27
N SER A 177 -6.71 -11.84 -18.37
CA SER A 177 -5.28 -12.09 -18.41
C SER A 177 -4.71 -11.62 -19.74
N PHE A 178 -3.99 -10.50 -19.74
CA PHE A 178 -3.45 -9.92 -20.96
C PHE A 178 -2.13 -9.20 -20.70
N LYS A 179 -1.32 -9.02 -21.75
CA LYS A 179 -0.06 -8.29 -21.69
C LYS A 179 -0.27 -6.89 -22.26
N VAL A 180 0.35 -5.89 -21.64
CA VAL A 180 0.35 -4.52 -22.17
C VAL A 180 1.73 -4.25 -22.78
N LEU A 181 1.80 -4.42 -24.11
CA LEU A 181 3.06 -4.37 -24.87
C LEU A 181 3.50 -2.94 -25.20
N THR A 182 2.54 -2.03 -25.33
CA THR A 182 2.77 -0.61 -25.62
C THR A 182 1.88 0.21 -24.70
N LEU A 183 2.51 0.94 -23.77
CA LEU A 183 1.90 2.14 -23.22
C LEU A 183 2.51 3.27 -24.03
N ASP A 184 1.73 3.90 -24.91
CA ASP A 184 2.19 5.16 -25.49
C ASP A 184 2.50 6.08 -24.32
N SER A 185 3.74 6.54 -24.23
CA SER A 185 4.17 7.47 -23.19
C SER A 185 3.40 8.77 -23.42
N THR A 186 2.28 8.95 -22.73
CA THR A 186 1.77 10.29 -22.49
C THR A 186 2.81 10.99 -21.64
N ASP A 187 3.66 11.78 -22.30
CA ASP A 187 4.50 12.79 -21.67
C ASP A 187 3.71 13.53 -20.57
N ASP A 188 4.40 13.78 -19.47
CA ASP A 188 3.95 14.34 -18.18
C ASP A 188 3.35 15.77 -18.24
N SER A 189 2.39 16.06 -19.13
CA SER A 189 1.78 17.39 -19.21
C SER A 189 0.37 17.40 -19.80
N VAL A 190 -0.62 16.85 -19.09
CA VAL A 190 -1.99 17.35 -19.24
C VAL A 190 -2.68 17.38 -17.88
N ASP A 191 -2.78 18.61 -17.37
CA ASP A 191 -3.72 19.02 -16.34
C ASP A 191 -5.12 18.49 -16.72
N ARG A 192 -5.63 17.53 -15.96
CA ARG A 192 -7.04 17.11 -16.05
C ARG A 192 -7.63 17.18 -14.66
N ASP A 193 -7.99 18.41 -14.31
CA ASP A 193 -9.13 18.71 -13.46
C ASP A 193 -10.37 18.02 -14.04
N TYR A 194 -10.66 16.81 -13.58
CA TYR A 194 -12.03 16.33 -13.50
C TYR A 194 -12.23 15.79 -12.09
N ALA A 195 -12.81 16.66 -11.28
CA ALA A 195 -13.15 16.45 -9.90
C ALA A 195 -14.17 15.31 -9.76
N ASP A 196 -13.77 14.26 -9.03
CA ASP A 196 -14.69 13.44 -8.25
C ASP A 196 -14.79 14.10 -6.85
N PRO A 197 -15.97 14.56 -6.40
CA PRO A 197 -16.11 15.38 -5.19
C PRO A 197 -15.80 14.66 -3.86
N GLY A 198 -15.25 13.44 -3.88
CA GLY A 198 -14.91 12.65 -2.70
C GLY A 198 -13.42 12.51 -2.36
N LYS A 199 -12.48 13.00 -3.18
CA LYS A 199 -11.04 12.86 -2.91
C LYS A 199 -10.38 14.21 -2.65
N LEU A 200 -10.22 14.54 -1.37
CA LEU A 200 -9.26 15.56 -0.95
C LEU A 200 -7.85 15.11 -1.37
N VAL A 201 -7.27 15.95 -2.23
CA VAL A 201 -5.93 15.85 -2.81
C VAL A 201 -4.87 15.86 -1.71
N TYR A 202 -4.04 14.80 -1.63
CA TYR A 202 -2.67 14.87 -1.14
C TYR A 202 -1.78 13.84 -1.85
N SER A 203 -0.68 14.36 -2.41
CA SER A 203 0.58 13.73 -2.85
C SER A 203 0.61 12.64 -3.92
N ARG A 204 1.14 13.00 -5.11
CA ARG A 204 1.95 12.09 -5.94
C ARG A 204 3.23 11.77 -5.18
N CYS A 205 3.51 10.49 -4.97
CA CYS A 205 4.72 10.06 -4.28
C CYS A 205 5.55 9.20 -5.26
N SER A 206 6.81 9.57 -5.46
CA SER A 206 7.71 8.93 -6.43
C SER A 206 8.99 8.46 -5.75
N VAL A 207 9.36 7.20 -5.99
CA VAL A 207 10.55 6.58 -5.41
C VAL A 207 11.72 6.76 -6.37
N VAL A 208 12.69 7.60 -6.02
CA VAL A 208 13.88 7.84 -6.84
C VAL A 208 14.90 6.70 -6.64
N PRO A 209 15.56 6.18 -7.70
CA PRO A 209 16.67 5.25 -7.56
C PRO A 209 17.99 5.99 -7.33
N ASN A 210 18.72 5.51 -6.32
CA ASN A 210 20.13 5.71 -5.96
C ASN A 210 20.68 7.15 -5.87
N ASP A 211 21.37 7.34 -4.75
CA ASP A 211 22.18 8.48 -4.32
C ASP A 211 21.43 9.78 -3.95
N ALA A 212 21.50 10.04 -2.62
CA ALA A 212 21.21 11.28 -1.91
C ALA A 212 19.73 11.72 -1.71
N VAL A 213 19.36 11.62 -0.42
CA VAL A 213 18.58 12.58 0.39
C VAL A 213 17.11 12.78 0.01
N PHE A 214 16.26 12.12 0.80
CA PHE A 214 14.85 12.43 1.09
C PHE A 214 14.21 13.52 0.22
N ARG A 215 13.34 13.11 -0.72
CA ARG A 215 12.46 14.04 -1.46
C ARG A 215 11.04 14.04 -0.87
N SER A 216 10.47 15.25 -0.86
CA SER A 216 9.19 15.65 -0.28
C SER A 216 7.99 14.90 -0.83
N ILE A 217 7.14 14.43 0.08
CA ILE A 217 5.73 14.07 -0.18
C ILE A 217 4.91 15.34 0.11
N ARG A 218 4.26 15.91 -0.92
CA ARG A 218 3.40 17.11 -0.81
C ARG A 218 1.96 16.76 -0.53
#